data_AF-A0A7C7ES13-F1
#
_entry.id   AF-A0A7C7ES13-F1
#
_cell.length_a   1.000
_cell.length_b   1.000
_cell.length_c   1.000
_cell.angle_alpha   90.00
_cell.angle_beta   90.00
_cell.angle_gamma   90.00
#
_symmetry.space_group_name_H-M   'P 1'
#
loop_
_entity.id
_entity.type
_entity.pdbx_description
1 polymer ?
#
loop_
_entity_poly.entity_id
_entity_poly.type
_entity_poly.pdbx_seq_one_letter_code
_entity_poly.pdbx_strand_id
1 'polypeptide(L)'
;MEGYYRGESRRYARIRPTLVREEIGPVALATESRYYRESIAALAETLHIQSYDVDGAGEREHVKALATLQHYGFRTRLIDVTRNYDVALYFAAADYFDADGYVHIIPRDAGFIPVQNEWAYSVKRKIHLLFAGADLLASSADLGAYFANRDKLPAGYIQKWTLSDPVILDYEKVFGIKEAINIRYQRQEAGFILLGNNVESKDGKLVLGAEINYGALDRLESRIVPAAEKLPALYRLSRQSPAINFARLFPDATKSIELARVHRDIYMLAGGEERRMELFNRCLRRAFDLTEADDGFSKELERRLPELFKQLENEDIFYFVCCELAAFFRYFSDREAHLPKVLEILDDLCR
;
A
#
# COMPACT_ATOMS: atom_id res chain seq x y z
N MET A 1 -0.97 -21.13 8.42
CA MET A 1 -1.80 -20.41 7.43
C MET A 1 -0.95 -19.25 6.96
N GLU A 2 -0.34 -19.32 5.77
CA GLU A 2 0.55 -18.27 5.27
C GLU A 2 0.10 -17.90 3.86
N GLY A 3 -1.00 -17.14 3.78
CA GLY A 3 -1.41 -16.42 2.58
C GLY A 3 -0.97 -14.96 2.65
N TYR A 4 -1.34 -14.18 1.63
CA TYR A 4 -1.23 -12.72 1.68
C TYR A 4 -2.60 -12.11 1.95
N TYR A 5 -2.60 -10.85 2.33
CA TYR A 5 -3.79 -10.08 2.66
C TYR A 5 -3.71 -8.70 2.02
N ARG A 6 -4.86 -8.09 1.78
CA ARG A 6 -4.98 -6.70 1.33
C ARG A 6 -6.15 -6.04 2.02
N GLY A 7 -5.89 -4.90 2.67
CA GLY A 7 -6.93 -4.06 3.23
C GLY A 7 -7.45 -3.04 2.23
N GLU A 8 -8.76 -2.86 2.21
CA GLU A 8 -9.44 -1.80 1.47
C GLU A 8 -10.44 -1.12 2.40
N SER A 9 -10.31 0.20 2.55
CA SER A 9 -11.13 0.98 3.48
C SER A 9 -12.58 1.11 3.05
N ARG A 10 -12.93 0.73 1.82
CA ARG A 10 -14.31 0.60 1.39
C ARG A 10 -14.43 -0.43 0.29
N ARG A 11 -15.66 -0.72 -0.14
CA ARG A 11 -15.88 -1.55 -1.32
C ARG A 11 -15.46 -0.80 -2.57
N TYR A 12 -14.52 -1.36 -3.32
CA TYR A 12 -14.23 -0.96 -4.70
C TYR A 12 -14.87 -1.97 -5.66
N ALA A 13 -15.24 -1.56 -6.88
CA ALA A 13 -15.95 -2.48 -7.77
C ALA A 13 -15.03 -3.61 -8.24
N ARG A 14 -13.73 -3.31 -8.44
CA ARG A 14 -12.67 -4.31 -8.60
C ARG A 14 -11.35 -3.83 -8.00
N ILE A 15 -10.50 -4.78 -7.60
CA ILE A 15 -9.10 -4.51 -7.29
C ILE A 15 -8.37 -4.24 -8.63
N ARG A 16 -8.37 -2.99 -9.10
CA ARG A 16 -7.73 -2.63 -10.37
C ARG A 16 -6.40 -1.91 -10.14
N PRO A 17 -5.28 -2.45 -10.66
CA PRO A 17 -4.02 -1.74 -10.66
C PRO A 17 -3.89 -0.89 -11.92
N THR A 18 -4.95 -0.14 -12.24
CA THR A 18 -4.97 0.76 -13.39
C THR A 18 -4.72 2.18 -12.94
N LEU A 19 -4.09 3.00 -13.80
CA LEU A 19 -3.78 4.40 -13.52
C LEU A 19 -4.98 5.21 -12.99
N VAL A 20 -6.19 4.91 -13.46
CA VAL A 20 -7.40 5.69 -13.18
C VAL A 20 -8.35 5.02 -12.19
N ARG A 21 -8.02 3.84 -11.63
CA ARG A 21 -8.82 3.09 -10.64
C ARG A 21 -10.36 3.26 -10.75
N GLU A 22 -10.89 2.96 -11.95
CA GLU A 22 -12.33 3.01 -12.28
C GLU A 22 -12.96 4.40 -12.50
N GLU A 23 -12.21 5.49 -12.35
CA GLU A 23 -12.74 6.86 -12.51
C GLU A 23 -12.97 7.25 -13.97
N ILE A 24 -12.19 6.72 -14.91
CA ILE A 24 -12.19 7.14 -16.33
C ILE A 24 -12.25 5.95 -17.30
N GLY A 25 -12.55 4.75 -16.81
CA GLY A 25 -12.64 3.53 -17.63
C GLY A 25 -11.28 2.85 -17.92
N PRO A 26 -11.22 1.88 -18.86
CA PRO A 26 -10.00 1.14 -19.15
C PRO A 26 -8.95 2.03 -19.83
N VAL A 27 -7.70 1.92 -19.39
CA VAL A 27 -6.56 2.63 -19.99
C VAL A 27 -5.89 1.72 -21.02
N ALA A 28 -5.68 2.22 -22.23
CA ALA A 28 -4.96 1.50 -23.26
C ALA A 28 -3.51 1.24 -22.85
N LEU A 29 -2.98 0.04 -23.14
CA LEU A 29 -1.61 -0.35 -22.81
C LEU A 29 -0.56 0.64 -23.32
N ALA A 30 -0.78 1.23 -24.50
CA ALA A 30 0.11 2.25 -25.07
C ALA A 30 0.16 3.53 -24.21
N THR A 31 -0.99 3.98 -23.71
CA THR A 31 -1.09 5.13 -22.82
C THR A 31 -0.43 4.85 -21.48
N GLU A 32 -0.66 3.67 -20.92
CA GLU A 32 -0.04 3.25 -19.65
C GLU A 32 1.48 3.13 -19.77
N SER A 33 1.98 2.50 -20.84
CA SER A 33 3.42 2.41 -21.14
C SER A 33 4.06 3.79 -21.23
N ARG A 34 3.45 4.71 -22.00
CA ARG A 34 3.95 6.08 -22.13
C ARG A 34 3.99 6.80 -20.79
N TYR A 35 2.93 6.71 -19.99
CA TYR A 35 2.86 7.31 -18.67
C TYR A 35 4.02 6.84 -17.76
N TYR A 36 4.30 5.54 -17.71
CA TYR A 36 5.40 5.03 -16.90
C TYR A 36 6.76 5.49 -17.42
N ARG A 37 7.00 5.43 -18.73
CA ARG A 37 8.27 5.90 -19.32
C ARG A 37 8.53 7.37 -19.04
N GLU A 38 7.53 8.22 -19.24
CA GLU A 38 7.63 9.67 -18.99
C GLU A 38 7.81 9.97 -17.50
N SER A 39 7.05 9.28 -16.62
CA SER A 39 7.17 9.45 -15.16
C SER A 39 8.56 9.04 -14.65
N ILE A 40 9.09 7.91 -15.14
CA ILE A 40 10.42 7.45 -14.76
C ILE A 40 11.48 8.42 -15.27
N ALA A 41 11.41 8.84 -16.54
CA ALA A 41 12.38 9.78 -17.12
C ALA A 41 12.38 11.12 -16.38
N ALA A 42 11.20 11.67 -16.06
CA ALA A 42 11.07 12.95 -15.36
C ALA A 42 11.58 12.89 -13.91
N LEU A 43 11.54 11.71 -13.27
CA LEU A 43 11.89 11.53 -11.87
C LEU A 43 13.19 10.75 -11.66
N ALA A 44 13.91 10.43 -12.72
CA ALA A 44 15.09 9.55 -12.67
C ALA A 44 16.15 10.07 -11.68
N GLU A 45 16.45 11.37 -11.74
CA GLU A 45 17.41 12.02 -10.84
C GLU A 45 16.89 12.06 -9.40
N THR A 46 15.64 12.52 -9.21
CA THR A 46 15.01 12.72 -7.89
C THR A 46 14.81 11.42 -7.13
N LEU A 47 14.46 10.34 -7.83
CA LEU A 47 14.17 9.04 -7.25
C LEU A 47 15.37 8.08 -7.36
N HIS A 48 16.52 8.56 -7.84
CA HIS A 48 17.73 7.78 -8.09
C HIS A 48 17.46 6.52 -8.93
N ILE A 49 16.55 6.62 -9.90
CA ILE A 49 16.25 5.55 -10.85
C ILE A 49 17.31 5.62 -11.95
N GLN A 50 18.06 4.53 -12.15
CA GLN A 50 19.06 4.46 -13.21
C GLN A 50 18.40 4.48 -14.59
N SER A 51 18.93 5.30 -15.52
CA SER A 51 18.47 5.30 -16.91
C SER A 51 18.86 4.00 -17.62
N TYR A 52 17.96 3.51 -18.47
CA TYR A 52 18.04 2.16 -19.04
C TYR A 52 18.72 2.17 -20.42
N ASP A 53 19.83 1.44 -20.57
CA ASP A 53 20.40 1.19 -21.90
C ASP A 53 21.15 -0.17 -22.03
N VAL A 54 20.92 -1.15 -21.15
CA VAL A 54 21.67 -2.42 -21.19
C VAL A 54 20.77 -3.67 -21.04
N ASP A 55 20.96 -4.60 -21.98
CA ASP A 55 20.34 -5.93 -22.12
C ASP A 55 19.96 -6.63 -20.80
N GLY A 56 18.65 -6.78 -20.56
CA GLY A 56 18.08 -7.61 -19.49
C GLY A 56 18.22 -7.10 -18.05
N ALA A 57 18.94 -5.98 -17.83
CA ALA A 57 18.95 -5.24 -16.58
C ALA A 57 17.72 -4.31 -16.44
N GLY A 58 17.13 -3.92 -17.58
CA GLY A 58 16.00 -3.00 -17.65
C GLY A 58 14.77 -3.47 -16.86
N GLU A 59 14.36 -4.74 -16.94
CA GLU A 59 13.11 -5.17 -16.28
C GLU A 59 13.18 -5.11 -14.77
N ARG A 60 14.31 -5.51 -14.17
CA ARG A 60 14.46 -5.47 -12.71
C ARG A 60 14.36 -4.02 -12.23
N GLU A 61 15.06 -3.13 -12.91
CA GLU A 61 15.07 -1.72 -12.58
C GLU A 61 13.73 -1.04 -12.91
N HIS A 62 13.00 -1.50 -13.92
CA HIS A 62 11.62 -1.09 -14.18
C HIS A 62 10.68 -1.51 -13.05
N VAL A 63 10.79 -2.74 -12.50
CA VAL A 63 9.99 -3.15 -11.32
C VAL A 63 10.31 -2.24 -10.14
N LYS A 64 11.60 -2.02 -9.86
CA LYS A 64 12.03 -1.12 -8.79
C LYS A 64 11.46 0.28 -8.98
N ALA A 65 11.55 0.83 -10.20
CA ALA A 65 11.02 2.14 -10.52
C ALA A 65 9.49 2.22 -10.29
N LEU A 66 8.73 1.23 -10.75
CA LEU A 66 7.28 1.19 -10.50
C LEU A 66 6.96 1.11 -9.00
N ALA A 67 7.69 0.29 -8.25
CA ALA A 67 7.48 0.15 -6.82
C ALA A 67 7.88 1.44 -6.06
N THR A 68 8.94 2.13 -6.48
CA THR A 68 9.33 3.45 -5.98
C THR A 68 8.27 4.50 -6.31
N LEU A 69 7.80 4.58 -7.55
CA LEU A 69 6.72 5.49 -7.95
C LEU A 69 5.46 5.28 -7.08
N GLN A 70 5.05 4.03 -6.87
CA GLN A 70 3.91 3.70 -6.02
C GLN A 70 4.11 4.13 -4.56
N HIS A 71 5.33 3.99 -4.03
CA HIS A 71 5.68 4.48 -2.70
C HIS A 71 5.41 5.99 -2.56
N TYR A 72 5.68 6.76 -3.62
CA TYR A 72 5.40 8.20 -3.70
C TYR A 72 3.99 8.56 -4.18
N GLY A 73 3.06 7.59 -4.20
CA GLY A 73 1.64 7.83 -4.46
C GLY A 73 1.23 7.76 -5.94
N PHE A 74 2.16 7.46 -6.85
CA PHE A 74 1.81 7.22 -8.25
C PHE A 74 0.96 5.95 -8.36
N ARG A 75 0.03 5.95 -9.32
CA ARG A 75 -0.77 4.76 -9.63
C ARG A 75 0.06 3.86 -10.54
N THR A 76 0.20 2.59 -10.18
CA THR A 76 0.98 1.60 -10.95
C THR A 76 0.21 0.29 -11.09
N ARG A 77 0.77 -0.63 -11.89
CA ARG A 77 0.22 -1.98 -12.09
C ARG A 77 0.50 -2.95 -10.94
N LEU A 78 1.18 -2.49 -9.89
CA LEU A 78 1.48 -3.29 -8.72
C LEU A 78 0.36 -3.13 -7.68
N ILE A 79 -0.12 -4.26 -7.15
CA ILE A 79 -1.11 -4.27 -6.07
C ILE A 79 -0.40 -4.57 -4.77
N ASP A 80 -0.47 -3.63 -3.82
CA ASP A 80 0.07 -3.82 -2.48
C ASP A 80 -0.66 -4.95 -1.75
N VAL A 81 0.14 -5.86 -1.17
CA VAL A 81 -0.30 -6.97 -0.33
C VAL A 81 0.66 -7.13 0.85
N THR A 82 0.23 -7.84 1.89
CA THR A 82 1.02 -8.07 3.11
C THR A 82 0.82 -9.49 3.61
N ARG A 83 1.84 -10.11 4.21
CA ARG A 83 1.66 -11.38 4.94
C ARG A 83 1.12 -11.18 6.36
N ASN A 84 1.11 -9.94 6.84
CA ASN A 84 0.61 -9.58 8.15
C ASN A 84 -0.87 -9.16 8.05
N TYR A 85 -1.75 -10.00 8.62
CA TYR A 85 -3.20 -9.75 8.61
C TYR A 85 -3.56 -8.41 9.27
N ASP A 86 -2.89 -8.06 10.36
CA ASP A 86 -3.19 -6.86 11.11
C ASP A 86 -2.85 -5.59 10.31
N VAL A 87 -1.84 -5.65 9.45
CA VAL A 87 -1.51 -4.56 8.51
C VAL A 87 -2.64 -4.40 7.49
N ALA A 88 -3.18 -5.49 6.96
CA ALA A 88 -4.34 -5.43 6.08
C ALA A 88 -5.60 -4.93 6.81
N LEU A 89 -5.81 -5.35 8.06
CA LEU A 89 -6.92 -4.86 8.89
C LEU A 89 -6.81 -3.35 9.13
N TYR A 90 -5.60 -2.83 9.38
CA TYR A 90 -5.37 -1.39 9.49
C TYR A 90 -5.85 -0.66 8.22
N PHE A 91 -5.40 -1.08 7.03
CA PHE A 91 -5.82 -0.43 5.78
C PHE A 91 -7.30 -0.58 5.47
N ALA A 92 -7.95 -1.64 5.97
CA ALA A 92 -9.40 -1.80 5.88
C ALA A 92 -10.18 -0.86 6.82
N ALA A 93 -9.54 -0.36 7.89
CA ALA A 93 -10.21 0.43 8.91
C ALA A 93 -9.84 1.93 8.92
N ALA A 94 -8.67 2.31 8.39
CA ALA A 94 -8.08 3.66 8.53
C ALA A 94 -8.70 4.77 7.65
N ASP A 95 -9.87 4.55 7.04
CA ASP A 95 -10.56 5.56 6.21
C ASP A 95 -12.03 5.15 5.94
N TYR A 96 -12.82 6.06 5.34
CA TYR A 96 -14.23 5.89 4.97
C TYR A 96 -15.07 5.31 6.12
N PHE A 97 -15.10 6.01 7.25
CA PHE A 97 -15.64 5.48 8.50
C PHE A 97 -17.16 5.26 8.50
N ASP A 98 -17.86 5.73 7.47
CA ASP A 98 -19.28 5.50 7.21
C ASP A 98 -19.56 4.24 6.37
N ALA A 99 -18.53 3.64 5.77
CA ALA A 99 -18.62 2.48 4.91
C ALA A 99 -17.89 1.28 5.53
N ASP A 100 -18.32 0.08 5.16
CA ASP A 100 -17.61 -1.14 5.55
C ASP A 100 -16.24 -1.21 4.87
N GLY A 101 -15.22 -1.66 5.60
CA GLY A 101 -13.92 -2.04 5.08
C GLY A 101 -13.87 -3.51 4.67
N TYR A 102 -12.82 -3.90 3.95
CA TYR A 102 -12.65 -5.24 3.41
C TYR A 102 -11.20 -5.69 3.58
N VAL A 103 -11.00 -6.87 4.16
CA VAL A 103 -9.72 -7.57 4.16
C VAL A 103 -9.82 -8.73 3.17
N HIS A 104 -9.18 -8.57 2.01
CA HIS A 104 -9.06 -9.61 1.01
C HIS A 104 -8.01 -10.64 1.44
N ILE A 105 -8.37 -11.91 1.38
CA ILE A 105 -7.52 -13.05 1.72
C ILE A 105 -7.05 -13.69 0.42
N ILE A 106 -5.73 -13.79 0.28
CA ILE A 106 -5.06 -14.38 -0.88
C ILE A 106 -4.42 -15.69 -0.41
N PRO A 107 -5.14 -16.82 -0.48
CA PRO A 107 -4.57 -18.10 -0.11
C PRO A 107 -3.47 -18.50 -1.12
N ARG A 108 -2.56 -19.38 -0.72
CA ARG A 108 -1.41 -19.79 -1.54
C ARG A 108 -1.82 -20.40 -2.90
N ASP A 109 -3.00 -20.99 -2.97
CA ASP A 109 -3.57 -21.68 -4.13
C ASP A 109 -4.55 -20.81 -4.94
N ALA A 110 -4.69 -19.51 -4.65
CA ALA A 110 -5.56 -18.58 -5.39
C ALA A 110 -5.14 -18.32 -6.86
N GLY A 111 -4.17 -19.07 -7.37
CA GLY A 111 -3.67 -18.92 -8.74
C GLY A 111 -2.66 -17.80 -8.92
N PHE A 112 -2.11 -17.26 -7.83
CA PHE A 112 -0.95 -16.37 -7.86
C PHE A 112 0.32 -17.21 -7.79
N ILE A 113 1.21 -17.01 -8.75
CA ILE A 113 2.45 -17.78 -8.82
C ILE A 113 3.51 -17.11 -7.93
N PRO A 114 3.99 -17.76 -6.85
CA PRO A 114 5.05 -17.20 -6.02
C PRO A 114 6.36 -17.16 -6.81
N VAL A 115 7.00 -16.00 -6.85
CA VAL A 115 8.25 -15.87 -7.62
C VAL A 115 9.42 -16.47 -6.83
N GLN A 116 10.09 -17.47 -7.42
CA GLN A 116 11.44 -17.92 -7.07
C GLN A 116 12.44 -17.54 -8.18
N ASN A 117 13.74 -17.81 -8.01
CA ASN A 117 14.80 -17.37 -8.94
C ASN A 117 14.54 -17.73 -10.41
N GLU A 118 14.03 -18.93 -10.69
CA GLU A 118 13.67 -19.41 -12.03
C GLU A 118 12.37 -18.81 -12.58
N TRP A 119 11.46 -18.38 -11.70
CA TRP A 119 10.18 -17.75 -12.04
C TRP A 119 10.32 -16.25 -12.31
N ALA A 120 11.51 -15.68 -12.12
CA ALA A 120 11.84 -14.31 -12.49
C ALA A 120 11.56 -14.01 -13.96
N TYR A 121 11.61 -15.01 -14.86
CA TYR A 121 11.24 -14.81 -16.26
C TYR A 121 9.78 -14.38 -16.44
N SER A 122 8.85 -14.90 -15.62
CA SER A 122 7.45 -14.49 -15.70
C SER A 122 7.27 -13.00 -15.32
N VAL A 123 8.07 -12.52 -14.37
CA VAL A 123 8.11 -11.10 -13.97
C VAL A 123 8.74 -10.26 -15.08
N LYS A 124 9.92 -10.66 -15.57
CA LYS A 124 10.65 -9.96 -16.64
C LYS A 124 9.79 -9.82 -17.88
N ARG A 125 9.16 -10.89 -18.34
CA ARG A 125 8.30 -10.87 -19.53
C ARG A 125 7.09 -9.96 -19.34
N LYS A 126 6.42 -9.99 -18.18
CA LYS A 126 5.28 -9.10 -17.88
C LYS A 126 5.67 -7.63 -17.86
N ILE A 127 6.80 -7.32 -17.23
CA ILE A 127 7.32 -5.96 -17.19
C ILE A 127 7.72 -5.52 -18.59
N HIS A 128 8.38 -6.38 -19.36
CA HIS A 128 8.66 -6.07 -20.75
C HIS A 128 7.41 -5.79 -21.56
N LEU A 129 6.35 -6.59 -21.40
CA LEU A 129 5.06 -6.35 -22.05
C LEU A 129 4.42 -5.04 -21.58
N LEU A 130 4.67 -4.59 -20.34
CA LEU A 130 4.17 -3.30 -19.87
C LEU A 130 4.82 -2.13 -20.61
N PHE A 131 6.13 -2.22 -20.88
CA PHE A 131 6.86 -1.15 -21.55
C PHE A 131 6.82 -1.28 -23.07
N ALA A 132 7.09 -2.46 -23.64
CA ALA A 132 7.14 -2.69 -25.09
C ALA A 132 5.86 -3.29 -25.69
N GLY A 133 4.83 -3.59 -24.88
CA GLY A 133 3.65 -4.31 -25.35
C GLY A 133 2.79 -3.52 -26.33
N ALA A 134 2.87 -2.19 -26.37
CA ALA A 134 2.17 -1.39 -27.37
C ALA A 134 2.60 -1.76 -28.80
N ASP A 135 3.90 -1.87 -29.02
CA ASP A 135 4.47 -2.20 -30.33
C ASP A 135 4.21 -3.67 -30.69
N LEU A 136 4.29 -4.55 -29.70
CA LEU A 136 3.99 -5.98 -29.85
C LEU A 136 2.51 -6.24 -30.14
N LEU A 137 1.61 -5.45 -29.53
CA LEU A 137 0.18 -5.50 -29.79
C LEU A 137 -0.13 -5.02 -31.22
N ALA A 138 0.42 -3.87 -31.61
CA ALA A 138 0.20 -3.28 -32.94
C ALA A 138 0.69 -4.19 -34.08
N SER A 139 1.80 -4.89 -33.88
CA SER A 139 2.37 -5.82 -34.86
C SER A 139 1.74 -7.22 -34.84
N SER A 140 0.82 -7.51 -33.90
CA SER A 140 0.29 -8.86 -33.68
C SER A 140 1.40 -9.91 -33.56
N ALA A 141 2.46 -9.58 -32.82
CA ALA A 141 3.65 -10.42 -32.70
C ALA A 141 3.31 -11.79 -32.09
N ASP A 142 3.97 -12.84 -32.60
CA ASP A 142 4.01 -14.13 -31.92
C ASP A 142 4.89 -14.03 -30.69
N LEU A 143 4.27 -13.82 -29.53
CA LEU A 143 4.96 -13.69 -28.25
C LEU A 143 5.76 -14.95 -27.90
N GLY A 144 5.32 -16.13 -28.35
CA GLY A 144 6.02 -17.38 -28.11
C GLY A 144 7.38 -17.37 -28.81
N ALA A 145 7.40 -17.06 -30.10
CA ALA A 145 8.63 -16.93 -30.87
C ALA A 145 9.50 -15.75 -30.38
N TYR A 146 8.87 -14.61 -30.10
CA TYR A 146 9.56 -13.40 -29.63
C TYR A 146 10.34 -13.66 -28.34
N PHE A 147 9.67 -14.19 -27.31
CA PHE A 147 10.32 -14.46 -26.03
C PHE A 147 11.24 -15.67 -26.06
N ALA A 148 10.98 -16.68 -26.92
CA ALA A 148 11.91 -17.79 -27.11
C ALA A 148 13.26 -17.28 -27.65
N ASN A 149 13.24 -16.45 -28.70
CA ASN A 149 14.44 -15.84 -29.26
C ASN A 149 15.15 -14.94 -28.24
N ARG A 150 14.39 -14.06 -27.59
CA ARG A 150 14.93 -13.12 -26.60
C ARG A 150 15.59 -13.83 -25.41
N ASP A 151 14.91 -14.83 -24.85
CA ASP A 151 15.37 -15.52 -23.65
C ASP A 151 16.35 -16.66 -23.97
N LYS A 152 16.72 -16.82 -25.26
CA LYS A 152 17.59 -17.89 -25.77
C LYS A 152 17.07 -19.29 -25.40
N LEU A 153 15.76 -19.48 -25.54
CA LEU A 153 15.05 -20.73 -25.28
C LEU A 153 14.60 -21.40 -26.58
N PRO A 154 14.39 -22.73 -26.59
CA PRO A 154 13.83 -23.42 -27.75
C PRO A 154 12.43 -22.89 -28.12
N ALA A 155 12.11 -22.95 -29.41
CA ALA A 155 10.76 -22.64 -29.89
C ALA A 155 9.71 -23.53 -29.20
N GLY A 156 8.56 -22.96 -28.84
CA GLY A 156 7.49 -23.66 -28.13
C GLY A 156 7.70 -23.80 -26.61
N TYR A 157 8.83 -23.34 -26.05
CA TYR A 157 9.07 -23.41 -24.61
C TYR A 157 8.30 -22.33 -23.81
N ILE A 158 7.92 -21.23 -24.47
CA ILE A 158 7.22 -20.12 -23.82
C ILE A 158 5.77 -20.52 -23.55
N GLN A 159 5.45 -20.64 -22.27
CA GLN A 159 4.10 -20.94 -21.81
C GLN A 159 3.29 -19.67 -21.58
N LYS A 160 2.00 -19.69 -21.96
CA LYS A 160 1.07 -18.57 -21.79
C LYS A 160 1.06 -17.99 -20.37
N TRP A 161 1.07 -18.86 -19.35
CA TRP A 161 1.03 -18.44 -17.95
C TRP A 161 2.21 -17.54 -17.56
N THR A 162 3.38 -17.72 -18.20
CA THR A 162 4.56 -16.87 -17.93
C THR A 162 4.33 -15.42 -18.32
N LEU A 163 3.44 -15.17 -19.28
CA LEU A 163 3.11 -13.86 -19.81
C LEU A 163 1.87 -13.25 -19.16
N SER A 164 0.87 -14.09 -18.85
CA SER A 164 -0.48 -13.63 -18.48
C SER A 164 -0.80 -13.81 -17.00
N ASP A 165 -0.44 -14.95 -16.41
CA ASP A 165 -0.94 -15.32 -15.09
C ASP A 165 -0.26 -14.50 -13.99
N PRO A 166 -1.02 -13.98 -13.02
CA PRO A 166 -0.50 -13.04 -12.05
C PRO A 166 0.53 -13.69 -11.12
N VAL A 167 1.51 -12.88 -10.71
CA VAL A 167 2.62 -13.33 -9.89
C VAL A 167 2.67 -12.51 -8.60
N ILE A 168 3.10 -13.15 -7.52
CA ILE A 168 3.26 -12.49 -6.22
C ILE A 168 4.73 -12.41 -5.83
N LEU A 169 5.14 -11.20 -5.46
CA LEU A 169 6.50 -10.76 -5.27
C LEU A 169 6.68 -10.27 -3.84
N ASP A 170 7.58 -10.88 -3.07
CA ASP A 170 8.02 -10.29 -1.80
C ASP A 170 8.94 -9.10 -2.07
N TYR A 171 8.84 -8.03 -1.27
CA TYR A 171 9.68 -6.84 -1.43
C TYR A 171 11.18 -7.17 -1.45
N GLU A 172 11.62 -8.09 -0.59
CA GLU A 172 13.02 -8.54 -0.52
C GLU A 172 13.54 -9.08 -1.86
N LYS A 173 12.66 -9.72 -2.65
CA LYS A 173 13.01 -10.27 -3.98
C LYS A 173 13.08 -9.19 -5.05
N VAL A 174 12.31 -8.11 -4.90
CA VAL A 174 12.28 -6.98 -5.85
C VAL A 174 13.48 -6.06 -5.64
N PHE A 175 13.72 -5.64 -4.39
CA PHE A 175 14.74 -4.66 -4.06
C PHE A 175 16.08 -5.29 -3.68
N GLY A 176 16.08 -6.55 -3.24
CA GLY A 176 17.27 -7.18 -2.66
C GLY A 176 17.45 -6.79 -1.19
N ILE A 177 18.04 -7.70 -0.41
CA ILE A 177 18.09 -7.65 1.06
C ILE A 177 18.74 -6.36 1.59
N LYS A 178 19.72 -5.79 0.88
CA LYS A 178 20.44 -4.57 1.29
C LYS A 178 19.65 -3.27 1.09
N GLU A 179 18.79 -3.21 0.07
CA GLU A 179 17.91 -2.06 -0.20
C GLU A 179 16.56 -2.20 0.53
N ALA A 180 16.20 -3.42 0.94
CA ALA A 180 15.02 -3.75 1.75
C ALA A 180 15.16 -3.39 3.24
N ILE A 181 16.25 -2.72 3.66
CA ILE A 181 16.39 -2.11 5.00
C ILE A 181 15.57 -0.81 5.07
N ASN A 182 14.39 -0.79 4.45
CA ASN A 182 13.37 0.19 4.80
C ASN A 182 12.52 -0.46 5.90
N ILE A 183 12.54 0.17 7.08
CA ILE A 183 11.81 -0.28 8.28
C ILE A 183 10.32 -0.53 7.95
N ARG A 184 9.74 0.22 7.02
CA ARG A 184 8.37 0.03 6.54
C ARG A 184 8.17 -1.36 5.95
N TYR A 185 9.04 -1.78 5.03
CA TYR A 185 8.86 -3.03 4.29
C TYR A 185 9.04 -4.25 5.18
N GLN A 186 9.99 -4.20 6.11
CA GLN A 186 10.21 -5.27 7.09
C GLN A 186 9.01 -5.42 8.02
N ARG A 187 8.46 -4.31 8.53
CA ARG A 187 7.34 -4.34 9.49
C ARG A 187 6.00 -4.66 8.84
N GLN A 188 5.82 -4.24 7.60
CA GLN A 188 4.59 -4.52 6.86
C GLN A 188 4.56 -5.94 6.29
N GLU A 189 5.67 -6.69 6.31
CA GLU A 189 5.80 -7.97 5.60
C GLU A 189 5.25 -7.86 4.17
N ALA A 190 5.63 -6.77 3.51
CA ALA A 190 4.97 -6.30 2.31
C ALA A 190 5.35 -7.14 1.08
N GLY A 191 4.43 -7.19 0.13
CA GLY A 191 4.61 -7.78 -1.19
C GLY A 191 3.80 -7.03 -2.24
N PHE A 192 3.97 -7.44 -3.49
CA PHE A 192 3.18 -6.97 -4.61
C PHE A 192 2.59 -8.13 -5.41
N ILE A 193 1.37 -7.95 -5.91
CA ILE A 193 0.91 -8.71 -7.06
C ILE A 193 1.21 -7.92 -8.33
N LEU A 194 1.84 -8.57 -9.30
CA LEU A 194 2.01 -8.07 -10.65
C LEU A 194 1.07 -8.83 -11.59
N LEU A 195 0.10 -8.12 -12.16
CA LEU A 195 -0.81 -8.67 -13.16
C LEU A 195 -0.17 -8.66 -14.55
N GLY A 196 -0.40 -9.72 -15.33
CA GLY A 196 -0.09 -9.76 -16.76
C GLY A 196 -1.23 -9.18 -17.60
N ASN A 197 -0.95 -8.94 -18.89
CA ASN A 197 -2.00 -8.74 -19.89
C ASN A 197 -2.65 -10.07 -20.25
N ASN A 198 -3.87 -10.02 -20.79
CA ASN A 198 -4.47 -11.17 -21.45
C ASN A 198 -3.58 -11.61 -22.62
N VAL A 199 -3.42 -12.92 -22.78
CA VAL A 199 -2.72 -13.52 -23.92
C VAL A 199 -3.64 -14.57 -24.53
N GLU A 200 -3.85 -14.46 -25.82
CA GLU A 200 -4.72 -15.34 -26.59
C GLU A 200 -3.89 -16.31 -27.43
N SER A 201 -4.43 -17.50 -27.68
CA SER A 201 -3.84 -18.41 -28.67
C SER A 201 -4.62 -18.23 -29.98
N LYS A 202 -3.94 -17.77 -31.03
CA LYS A 202 -4.50 -17.57 -32.38
C LYS A 202 -3.60 -18.26 -33.39
N ASP A 203 -4.15 -19.20 -34.15
CA ASP A 203 -3.43 -19.95 -35.18
C ASP A 203 -2.11 -20.57 -34.68
N GLY A 204 -2.13 -21.11 -33.46
CA GLY A 204 -0.95 -21.70 -32.80
C GLY A 204 0.06 -20.69 -32.24
N LYS A 205 -0.18 -19.39 -32.40
CA LYS A 205 0.66 -18.30 -31.86
C LYS A 205 0.10 -17.76 -30.56
N LEU A 206 0.99 -17.25 -29.70
CA LEU A 206 0.58 -16.48 -28.53
C LEU A 206 0.53 -15.00 -28.90
N VAL A 207 -0.62 -14.35 -28.76
CA VAL A 207 -0.83 -12.95 -29.14
C VAL A 207 -1.25 -12.13 -27.93
N LEU A 208 -0.69 -10.93 -27.80
CA LEU A 208 -1.01 -10.01 -26.71
C LEU A 208 -2.44 -9.47 -26.85
N GLY A 209 -3.19 -9.47 -25.75
CA GLY A 209 -4.47 -8.77 -25.62
C GLY A 209 -4.29 -7.39 -25.00
N ALA A 210 -5.19 -6.46 -25.33
CA ALA A 210 -5.16 -5.09 -24.82
C ALA A 210 -5.50 -4.99 -23.32
N GLU A 211 -6.25 -5.96 -22.79
CA GLU A 211 -6.75 -5.95 -21.42
C GLU A 211 -5.80 -6.62 -20.42
N ILE A 212 -5.94 -6.27 -19.15
CA ILE A 212 -5.23 -6.91 -18.03
C ILE A 212 -5.95 -8.20 -17.66
N ASN A 213 -5.18 -9.24 -17.30
CA ASN A 213 -5.72 -10.48 -16.78
C ASN A 213 -6.07 -10.34 -15.28
N TYR A 214 -7.35 -10.12 -15.00
CA TYR A 214 -7.88 -9.99 -13.63
C TYR A 214 -8.30 -11.32 -12.99
N GLY A 215 -8.26 -12.44 -13.72
CA GLY A 215 -9.01 -13.65 -13.34
C GLY A 215 -8.62 -14.31 -12.01
N ALA A 216 -7.44 -14.03 -11.44
CA ALA A 216 -7.10 -14.48 -10.09
C ALA A 216 -7.69 -13.58 -8.98
N LEU A 217 -7.92 -12.30 -9.27
CA LEU A 217 -8.47 -11.34 -8.30
C LEU A 217 -9.96 -11.56 -8.08
N ASP A 218 -10.70 -12.00 -9.09
CA ASP A 218 -12.13 -12.28 -8.99
C ASP A 218 -12.45 -13.48 -8.07
N ARG A 219 -11.43 -14.24 -7.66
CA ARG A 219 -11.53 -15.42 -6.79
C ARG A 219 -11.15 -15.16 -5.35
N LEU A 220 -10.82 -13.92 -4.99
CA LEU A 220 -10.42 -13.59 -3.63
C LEU A 220 -11.63 -13.59 -2.70
N GLU A 221 -11.47 -14.23 -1.55
CA GLU A 221 -12.40 -14.07 -0.44
C GLU A 221 -12.12 -12.75 0.28
N SER A 222 -13.18 -12.09 0.75
CA SER A 222 -13.07 -10.88 1.55
C SER A 222 -13.76 -11.07 2.89
N ARG A 223 -13.09 -10.65 3.97
CA ARG A 223 -13.72 -10.44 5.27
C ARG A 223 -14.15 -8.99 5.39
N ILE A 224 -15.40 -8.78 5.78
CA ILE A 224 -15.96 -7.45 5.99
C ILE A 224 -15.52 -6.93 7.36
N VAL A 225 -15.10 -5.68 7.40
CA VAL A 225 -14.87 -4.89 8.62
C VAL A 225 -16.02 -3.88 8.70
N PRO A 226 -17.07 -4.14 9.47
CA PRO A 226 -18.22 -3.24 9.54
C PRO A 226 -17.80 -1.82 9.87
N ALA A 227 -18.46 -0.81 9.28
CA ALA A 227 -18.19 0.61 9.55
C ALA A 227 -18.15 0.91 11.07
N ALA A 228 -19.08 0.29 11.82
CA ALA A 228 -19.15 0.41 13.27
C ALA A 228 -17.91 -0.15 14.00
N GLU A 229 -17.25 -1.15 13.44
CA GLU A 229 -16.11 -1.86 14.02
C GLU A 229 -14.74 -1.30 13.62
N LYS A 230 -14.67 -0.38 12.65
CA LYS A 230 -13.39 0.18 12.17
C LYS A 230 -12.58 0.86 13.28
N LEU A 231 -13.21 1.79 13.99
CA LEU A 231 -12.54 2.54 15.04
C LEU A 231 -12.12 1.64 16.24
N PRO A 232 -12.99 0.73 16.74
CA PRO A 232 -12.56 -0.31 17.68
C PRO A 232 -11.42 -1.20 17.16
N ALA A 233 -11.41 -1.56 15.88
CA ALA A 233 -10.34 -2.36 15.29
C ALA A 233 -9.01 -1.61 15.28
N LEU A 234 -8.98 -0.33 14.90
CA LEU A 234 -7.78 0.51 14.97
C LEU A 234 -7.26 0.62 16.41
N TYR A 235 -8.16 0.78 17.39
CA TYR A 235 -7.78 0.80 18.80
C TYR A 235 -7.18 -0.53 19.28
N ARG A 236 -7.80 -1.68 18.94
CA ARG A 236 -7.23 -2.99 19.26
C ARG A 236 -5.84 -3.18 18.63
N LEU A 237 -5.69 -2.80 17.37
CA LEU A 237 -4.42 -2.88 16.64
C LEU A 237 -3.32 -2.08 17.33
N SER A 238 -3.62 -0.86 17.80
CA SER A 238 -2.65 -0.03 18.49
C SER A 238 -2.12 -0.68 19.76
N ARG A 239 -2.97 -1.40 20.49
CA ARG A 239 -2.63 -2.07 21.76
C ARG A 239 -1.92 -3.41 21.58
N GLN A 240 -2.38 -4.20 20.62
CA GLN A 240 -2.02 -5.62 20.52
C GLN A 240 -0.87 -5.88 19.56
N SER A 241 -0.64 -4.98 18.59
CA SER A 241 0.36 -5.16 17.55
C SER A 241 1.39 -4.04 17.62
N PRO A 242 2.50 -4.20 18.36
CA PRO A 242 3.52 -3.16 18.44
C PRO A 242 4.06 -2.78 17.05
N ALA A 243 3.98 -3.65 16.04
CA ALA A 243 4.41 -3.34 14.68
C ALA A 243 3.51 -2.31 13.95
N ILE A 244 2.29 -2.05 14.43
CA ILE A 244 1.23 -1.39 13.66
C ILE A 244 0.79 -0.11 14.36
N ASN A 245 1.51 0.95 14.04
CA ASN A 245 1.06 2.31 14.28
C ASN A 245 1.52 3.19 13.10
N PHE A 246 0.92 4.38 12.94
CA PHE A 246 1.15 5.25 11.78
C PHE A 246 2.64 5.54 11.55
N ALA A 247 3.40 5.80 12.62
CA ALA A 247 4.83 6.08 12.53
C ALA A 247 5.64 4.86 12.05
N ARG A 248 5.17 3.64 12.34
CA ARG A 248 5.83 2.39 11.94
C ARG A 248 5.39 1.90 10.56
N LEU A 249 4.16 2.22 10.14
CA LEU A 249 3.63 1.92 8.80
C LEU A 249 4.07 2.94 7.74
N PHE A 250 4.32 4.18 8.13
CA PHE A 250 4.72 5.25 7.21
C PHE A 250 5.95 5.99 7.72
N PRO A 251 7.06 5.32 8.10
CA PRO A 251 8.20 5.95 8.75
C PRO A 251 8.85 7.07 7.92
N ASP A 252 8.69 7.03 6.60
CA ASP A 252 9.24 8.00 5.66
C ASP A 252 8.32 9.22 5.42
N ALA A 253 7.08 9.18 5.92
CA ALA A 253 6.20 10.34 5.82
C ALA A 253 6.74 11.45 6.74
N THR A 254 6.83 12.69 6.21
CA THR A 254 7.25 13.87 6.99
C THR A 254 6.52 13.95 8.31
N LYS A 255 5.22 13.65 8.29
CA LYS A 255 4.38 13.57 9.48
C LYS A 255 4.95 12.51 10.44
N SER A 256 5.10 11.26 10.05
CA SER A 256 5.68 10.21 10.91
C SER A 256 7.04 10.55 11.52
N ILE A 257 7.95 11.16 10.75
CA ILE A 257 9.27 11.60 11.24
C ILE A 257 9.09 12.71 12.28
N GLU A 258 8.27 13.71 11.97
CA GLU A 258 7.95 14.80 12.89
C GLU A 258 7.37 14.24 14.20
N LEU A 259 6.60 13.16 14.13
CA LEU A 259 5.93 12.55 15.27
C LEU A 259 6.84 11.70 16.14
N ALA A 260 7.66 10.85 15.53
CA ALA A 260 8.69 10.11 16.25
C ALA A 260 9.66 11.07 16.94
N ARG A 261 10.02 12.17 16.27
CA ARG A 261 10.84 13.24 16.86
C ARG A 261 10.12 13.94 18.00
N VAL A 262 8.89 14.43 17.80
CA VAL A 262 8.12 15.16 18.81
C VAL A 262 7.92 14.31 20.07
N HIS A 263 7.52 13.05 19.91
CA HIS A 263 7.37 12.11 21.01
C HIS A 263 8.69 11.97 21.80
N ARG A 264 9.80 11.74 21.08
CA ARG A 264 11.13 11.63 21.68
C ARG A 264 11.58 12.91 22.37
N ASP A 265 11.41 14.07 21.74
CA ASP A 265 11.88 15.36 22.26
C ASP A 265 11.12 15.75 23.53
N ILE A 266 9.80 15.53 23.55
CA ILE A 266 8.98 15.75 24.74
C ILE A 266 9.42 14.80 25.85
N TYR A 267 9.61 13.52 25.57
CA TYR A 267 9.95 12.53 26.60
C TYR A 267 11.38 12.71 27.15
N MET A 268 12.36 12.99 26.27
CA MET A 268 13.78 12.96 26.61
C MET A 268 14.35 14.31 27.04
N LEU A 269 13.83 15.44 26.52
CA LEU A 269 14.49 16.75 26.64
C LEU A 269 13.74 17.74 27.53
N ALA A 270 12.44 17.54 27.75
CA ALA A 270 11.69 18.41 28.63
C ALA A 270 11.86 17.96 30.09
N GLY A 271 12.49 18.84 30.88
CA GLY A 271 12.59 18.66 32.33
C GLY A 271 11.26 18.98 33.01
N GLY A 272 10.79 18.05 33.86
CA GLY A 272 9.55 18.21 34.62
C GLY A 272 8.28 17.89 33.81
N GLU A 273 7.27 17.40 34.50
CA GLU A 273 5.98 16.98 33.92
C GLU A 273 5.22 18.15 33.27
N GLU A 274 5.23 19.32 33.91
CA GLU A 274 4.53 20.52 33.43
C GLU A 274 5.04 20.97 32.05
N ARG A 275 6.37 20.98 31.86
CA ARG A 275 6.97 21.36 30.57
C ARG A 275 6.73 20.32 29.49
N ARG A 276 6.71 19.03 29.85
CA ARG A 276 6.33 17.95 28.93
C ARG A 276 4.90 18.13 28.43
N MET A 277 3.98 18.39 29.36
CA MET A 277 2.57 18.64 29.05
C MET A 277 2.36 19.87 28.16
N GLU A 278 3.06 20.97 28.43
CA GLU A 278 2.96 22.19 27.62
C GLU A 278 3.40 21.97 26.17
N LEU A 279 4.56 21.34 25.96
CA LEU A 279 5.09 21.05 24.62
C LEU A 279 4.19 20.04 23.89
N PHE A 280 3.68 19.06 24.61
CA PHE A 280 2.75 18.06 24.08
C PHE A 280 1.44 18.68 23.61
N ASN A 281 0.82 19.52 24.44
CA ASN A 281 -0.39 20.26 24.08
C ASN A 281 -0.18 21.10 22.82
N ARG A 282 0.97 21.78 22.71
CA ARG A 282 1.32 22.57 21.52
C ARG A 282 1.44 21.71 20.27
N CYS A 283 2.07 20.54 20.38
CA CYS A 283 2.21 19.60 19.27
C CYS A 283 0.85 19.04 18.82
N LEU A 284 -0.03 18.70 19.76
CA LEU A 284 -1.38 18.25 19.46
C LEU A 284 -2.20 19.33 18.76
N ARG A 285 -2.21 20.56 19.30
CA ARG A 285 -2.91 21.68 18.66
C ARG A 285 -2.49 21.89 17.22
N ARG A 286 -1.19 21.83 16.95
CA ARG A 286 -0.65 21.93 15.59
C ARG A 286 -1.00 20.71 14.72
N ALA A 287 -0.84 19.50 15.23
CA ALA A 287 -1.01 18.27 14.47
C ALA A 287 -2.46 17.99 14.08
N PHE A 288 -3.38 18.44 14.93
CA PHE A 288 -4.81 18.23 14.78
C PHE A 288 -5.56 19.44 14.24
N ASP A 289 -4.83 20.54 13.98
CA ASP A 289 -5.41 21.82 13.61
C ASP A 289 -6.50 22.24 14.62
N LEU A 290 -6.21 22.03 15.91
CA LEU A 290 -7.01 22.57 17.03
C LEU A 290 -6.72 24.07 17.11
N THR A 291 -7.01 24.79 16.04
CA THR A 291 -7.26 26.23 16.12
C THR A 291 -8.56 26.42 16.90
N GLU A 292 -8.86 27.63 17.37
CA GLU A 292 -9.97 27.96 18.30
C GLU A 292 -11.40 27.61 17.80
N ALA A 293 -11.55 26.77 16.78
CA ALA A 293 -12.80 26.17 16.37
C ALA A 293 -13.37 25.30 17.49
N ASP A 294 -14.55 25.72 17.94
CA ASP A 294 -15.30 25.28 19.11
C ASP A 294 -15.95 23.90 18.93
N ASP A 295 -15.24 22.90 18.39
CA ASP A 295 -15.79 21.55 18.28
C ASP A 295 -15.62 20.74 19.57
N GLY A 296 -16.68 20.02 19.97
CA GLY A 296 -16.73 19.30 21.24
C GLY A 296 -15.62 18.26 21.40
N PHE A 297 -15.05 17.75 20.30
CA PHE A 297 -13.91 16.82 20.36
C PHE A 297 -12.64 17.49 20.84
N SER A 298 -12.29 18.67 20.31
CA SER A 298 -11.06 19.37 20.69
C SER A 298 -11.04 19.67 22.20
N LYS A 299 -12.17 20.14 22.75
CA LYS A 299 -12.34 20.39 24.19
C LYS A 299 -12.22 19.12 25.02
N GLU A 300 -12.91 18.06 24.61
CA GLU A 300 -12.92 16.80 25.37
C GLU A 300 -11.59 16.04 25.30
N LEU A 301 -10.88 16.16 24.17
CA LEU A 301 -9.52 15.69 24.02
C LEU A 301 -8.62 16.46 24.98
N GLU A 302 -8.59 17.80 24.91
CA GLU A 302 -7.80 18.67 25.79
C GLU A 302 -8.02 18.36 27.28
N ARG A 303 -9.27 18.14 27.69
CA ARG A 303 -9.63 17.79 29.07
C ARG A 303 -9.01 16.46 29.53
N ARG A 304 -8.87 15.48 28.64
CA ARG A 304 -8.35 14.13 28.94
C ARG A 304 -6.85 13.99 28.71
N LEU A 305 -6.21 14.95 28.05
CA LEU A 305 -4.79 14.89 27.72
C LEU A 305 -3.87 14.57 28.90
N PRO A 306 -4.07 15.11 30.12
CA PRO A 306 -3.19 14.76 31.24
C PRO A 306 -3.21 13.27 31.59
N GLU A 307 -4.40 12.67 31.64
CA GLU A 307 -4.53 11.24 31.95
C GLU A 307 -4.06 10.38 30.79
N LEU A 308 -4.42 10.73 29.55
CA LEU A 308 -3.92 10.02 28.36
C LEU A 308 -2.39 10.05 28.27
N PHE A 309 -1.78 11.21 28.57
CA PHE A 309 -0.32 11.35 28.60
C PHE A 309 0.28 10.42 29.64
N LYS A 310 -0.27 10.39 30.85
CA LYS A 310 0.21 9.52 31.94
C LYS A 310 0.07 8.03 31.61
N GLN A 311 -1.02 7.61 30.99
CA GLN A 311 -1.25 6.20 30.64
C GLN A 311 -0.36 5.77 29.46
N LEU A 312 -0.10 6.67 28.53
CA LEU A 312 0.52 6.34 27.25
C LEU A 312 1.96 6.88 27.10
N GLU A 313 2.54 7.48 28.15
CA GLU A 313 3.90 8.07 28.12
C GLU A 313 5.00 7.06 27.75
N ASN A 314 4.74 5.76 27.94
CA ASN A 314 5.66 4.67 27.66
C ASN A 314 5.28 3.90 26.38
N GLU A 315 4.26 4.35 25.63
CA GLU A 315 3.73 3.64 24.47
C GLU A 315 3.80 4.50 23.20
N ASP A 316 4.39 3.98 22.13
CA ASP A 316 4.42 4.61 20.79
C ASP A 316 3.02 4.71 20.12
N ILE A 317 1.94 4.50 20.87
CA ILE A 317 0.57 4.34 20.37
C ILE A 317 -0.29 5.58 20.61
N PHE A 318 0.08 6.45 21.56
CA PHE A 318 -0.70 7.64 21.91
C PHE A 318 -1.04 8.46 20.67
N TYR A 319 0.01 8.81 19.93
CA TYR A 319 -0.15 9.71 18.80
C TYR A 319 -0.94 9.04 17.65
N PHE A 320 -0.78 7.73 17.50
CA PHE A 320 -1.55 6.94 16.55
C PHE A 320 -3.04 6.99 16.86
N VAL A 321 -3.43 6.68 18.10
CA VAL A 321 -4.84 6.67 18.49
C VAL A 321 -5.46 8.06 18.33
N CYS A 322 -4.76 9.11 18.76
CA CYS A 322 -5.21 10.48 18.55
C CYS A 322 -5.35 10.82 17.04
N CYS A 323 -4.43 10.36 16.19
CA CYS A 323 -4.50 10.54 14.74
C CYS A 323 -5.74 9.90 14.12
N GLU A 324 -5.99 8.64 14.44
CA GLU A 324 -7.13 7.91 13.92
C GLU A 324 -8.45 8.47 14.47
N LEU A 325 -8.50 8.86 15.76
CA LEU A 325 -9.68 9.51 16.34
C LEU A 325 -9.98 10.85 15.66
N ALA A 326 -8.97 11.66 15.36
CA ALA A 326 -9.21 12.92 14.65
C ALA A 326 -9.49 12.73 13.16
N ALA A 327 -8.92 11.72 12.52
CA ALA A 327 -9.28 11.34 11.16
C ALA A 327 -10.77 10.94 11.12
N PHE A 328 -11.19 10.08 12.05
CA PHE A 328 -12.59 9.69 12.24
C PHE A 328 -13.49 10.92 12.50
N PHE A 329 -13.10 11.79 13.41
CA PHE A 329 -13.93 12.95 13.77
C PHE A 329 -14.03 13.97 12.63
N ARG A 330 -12.94 14.23 11.89
CA ARG A 330 -12.96 15.11 10.71
C ARG A 330 -13.70 14.53 9.52
N TYR A 331 -13.80 13.21 9.44
CA TYR A 331 -14.47 12.52 8.35
C TYR A 331 -15.97 12.86 8.28
N PHE A 332 -16.64 12.94 9.43
CA PHE A 332 -18.07 13.22 9.48
C PHE A 332 -18.36 14.73 9.46
N SER A 333 -19.36 15.11 8.67
CA SER A 333 -19.89 16.48 8.65
C SER A 333 -20.69 16.80 9.93
N ASP A 334 -21.47 15.85 10.43
CA ASP A 334 -22.17 15.93 11.72
C ASP A 334 -21.28 15.40 12.85
N ARG A 335 -20.40 16.27 13.32
CA ARG A 335 -19.40 15.96 14.34
C ARG A 335 -20.02 15.60 15.70
N GLU A 336 -21.16 16.20 16.05
CA GLU A 336 -21.79 15.99 17.37
C GLU A 336 -22.38 14.59 17.52
N ALA A 337 -22.99 14.04 16.45
CA ALA A 337 -23.55 12.69 16.48
C ALA A 337 -22.48 11.60 16.71
N HIS A 338 -21.24 11.85 16.31
CA HIS A 338 -20.14 10.89 16.37
C HIS A 338 -19.20 11.10 17.57
N LEU A 339 -19.34 12.21 18.28
CA LEU A 339 -18.56 12.52 19.47
C LEU A 339 -18.67 11.44 20.56
N PRO A 340 -19.85 10.90 20.94
CA PRO A 340 -19.95 9.90 22.01
C PRO A 340 -19.06 8.67 21.78
N LYS A 341 -18.98 8.19 20.53
CA LYS A 341 -18.16 7.01 20.17
C LYS A 341 -16.67 7.29 20.31
N VAL A 342 -16.24 8.50 19.97
CA VAL A 342 -14.86 8.94 20.15
C VAL A 342 -14.53 9.07 21.65
N LEU A 343 -15.48 9.60 22.43
CA LEU A 343 -15.32 9.74 23.88
C LEU A 343 -15.24 8.41 24.61
N GLU A 344 -16.00 7.39 24.19
CA GLU A 344 -15.92 6.04 24.74
C GLU A 344 -14.49 5.47 24.64
N ILE A 345 -13.85 5.64 23.48
CA ILE A 345 -12.47 5.19 23.27
C ILE A 345 -11.48 6.03 24.08
N LEU A 346 -11.66 7.34 24.14
CA LEU A 346 -10.83 8.20 24.98
C LEU A 346 -10.96 7.84 26.46
N ASP A 347 -12.16 7.52 26.93
CA ASP A 347 -12.40 7.09 28.31
C ASP A 347 -11.74 5.74 28.59
N ASP A 348 -11.78 4.80 27.65
CA ASP A 348 -11.08 3.51 27.77
C ASP A 348 -9.56 3.63 27.76
N LEU A 349 -8.99 4.64 27.07
CA LEU A 349 -7.55 4.93 27.10
C LEU A 349 -7.12 5.59 28.42
N CYS A 350 -8.04 6.27 29.10
CA CYS A 350 -7.80 6.92 30.40
C CYS A 350 -7.97 5.96 31.59
N ARG A 351 -8.48 4.75 31.37
CA ARG A 351 -8.62 3.70 32.39
C ARG A 351 -7.39 2.81 32.44
#